data_AF-A0A067DB49-F1
#
_entry.id   AF-A0A067DB49-F1
#
_cell.length_a   1.000
_cell.length_b   1.000
_cell.length_c   1.000
_cell.angle_alpha   90.00
_cell.angle_beta   90.00
_cell.angle_gamma   90.00
#
_symmetry.space_group_name_H-M   'P 1'
#
loop_
_entity.id
_entity.type
_entity.pdbx_description
1 polymer ?
#
loop_
_entity_poly.entity_id
_entity_poly.type
_entity_poly.pdbx_seq_one_letter_code
_entity_poly.pdbx_strand_id
1 'polypeptide(L)'
;MHDLLQELGREIFDKNQLILETADIYEVLTYNTGTKKIEGICLDMSKVKEICLNPNTFTKMPKLRFLKFYSSSFNGENKCKVSYLQDLGFVEVKYLHWHGYPLKSLPSNLSAEKLVLLEVPGSSIEQLWDGVKHYSKLNQIIHVACKKLIAKTPNPTLMPHLNKLVILILRGSKSLKSLPAEIFNLECLTELDLSDCSKLKRLPEILSGIVNDALRIQHIGHLLAVRWKEMLEK
;
A
#
# COMPACT_ATOMS: atom_id res chain seq x y z
N MET A 1 -0.32 16.36 -7.31
CA MET A 1 -0.81 14.96 -7.18
C MET A 1 -0.53 14.15 -8.44
N HIS A 2 -0.93 14.63 -9.62
CA HIS A 2 -0.65 13.97 -10.90
C HIS A 2 0.86 13.81 -11.16
N ASP A 3 1.69 14.80 -10.79
CA ASP A 3 3.12 14.79 -11.10
C ASP A 3 3.92 13.73 -10.35
N LEU A 4 3.62 13.46 -9.07
CA LEU A 4 4.29 12.42 -8.26
C LEU A 4 3.94 11.01 -8.75
N LEU A 5 2.68 10.78 -9.11
CA LEU A 5 2.24 9.50 -9.67
C LEU A 5 2.79 9.30 -11.08
N GLN A 6 2.89 10.37 -11.87
CA GLN A 6 3.58 10.34 -13.15
C GLN A 6 5.08 10.13 -13.00
N GLU A 7 5.71 10.70 -11.97
CA GLU A 7 7.14 10.53 -11.68
C GLU A 7 7.42 9.11 -11.22
N LEU A 8 6.65 8.58 -10.28
CA LEU A 8 6.66 7.16 -9.93
C LEU A 8 6.42 6.31 -11.19
N GLY A 9 5.45 6.73 -12.02
CA GLY A 9 5.14 6.14 -13.31
C GLY A 9 6.19 6.33 -14.42
N ARG A 10 7.23 7.14 -14.21
CA ARG A 10 8.40 7.23 -15.09
C ARG A 10 9.54 6.42 -14.50
N GLU A 11 9.72 6.51 -13.20
CA GLU A 11 10.74 5.78 -12.47
C GLU A 11 10.52 4.27 -12.48
N ILE A 12 9.29 3.75 -12.37
CA ILE A 12 9.04 2.30 -12.45
C ILE A 12 9.20 1.79 -13.89
N PHE A 13 8.93 2.64 -14.88
CA PHE A 13 8.77 2.24 -16.28
C PHE A 13 10.01 2.55 -17.14
N ASP A 14 11.12 2.92 -16.50
CA ASP A 14 12.40 3.06 -17.18
C ASP A 14 12.93 1.67 -17.58
N LYS A 15 13.30 1.50 -18.86
CA LYS A 15 13.57 0.21 -19.53
C LYS A 15 14.74 -0.59 -18.95
N ASN A 16 15.50 -0.01 -18.03
CA ASN A 16 16.70 -0.60 -17.44
C ASN A 16 16.44 -1.43 -16.16
N GLN A 17 15.18 -1.62 -15.76
CA GLN A 17 14.81 -2.29 -14.51
C GLN A 17 14.30 -3.71 -14.77
N LEU A 18 14.78 -4.70 -14.00
CA LEU A 18 14.25 -6.06 -14.08
C LEU A 18 12.96 -6.15 -13.26
N ILE A 19 11.86 -6.41 -13.97
CA ILE A 19 10.52 -6.55 -13.39
C ILE A 19 9.96 -7.90 -13.84
N LEU A 20 9.43 -8.67 -12.88
CA LEU A 20 8.96 -10.04 -13.13
C LEU A 20 7.42 -10.12 -13.22
N GLU A 21 6.93 -10.99 -14.10
CA GLU A 21 5.51 -11.30 -14.30
C GLU A 21 5.07 -12.65 -13.69
N THR A 22 3.76 -12.91 -13.74
CA THR A 22 3.04 -13.90 -12.90
C THR A 22 3.58 -15.34 -12.94
N ALA A 23 4.12 -15.83 -14.07
CA ALA A 23 4.67 -17.18 -14.15
C ALA A 23 6.03 -17.30 -13.44
N ASP A 24 6.95 -16.40 -13.74
CA ASP A 24 8.30 -16.39 -13.15
C ASP A 24 8.27 -16.01 -11.68
N ILE A 25 7.36 -15.10 -11.30
CA ILE A 25 7.27 -14.64 -9.92
C ILE A 25 6.75 -15.72 -8.97
N TYR A 26 5.85 -16.59 -9.44
CA TYR A 26 5.31 -17.65 -8.60
C TYR A 26 6.43 -18.53 -8.07
N GLU A 27 7.34 -18.96 -8.94
CA GLU A 27 8.51 -19.76 -8.57
C GLU A 27 9.48 -18.97 -7.70
N VAL A 28 9.75 -17.71 -8.05
CA VAL A 28 10.65 -16.84 -7.28
C VAL A 28 10.21 -16.68 -5.83
N LEU A 29 8.91 -16.47 -5.60
CA LEU A 29 8.34 -16.34 -4.26
C LEU A 29 8.24 -17.69 -3.54
N THR A 30 7.85 -18.75 -4.25
CA THR A 30 7.66 -20.09 -3.66
C THR A 30 8.98 -20.71 -3.22
N TYR A 31 10.01 -20.62 -4.06
CA TYR A 31 11.33 -21.20 -3.81
C TYR A 31 12.33 -20.21 -3.22
N ASN A 32 11.90 -18.98 -2.94
CA ASN A 32 12.74 -17.93 -2.35
C ASN A 32 14.04 -17.70 -3.15
N THR A 33 13.93 -17.64 -4.48
CA THR A 33 15.06 -17.47 -5.42
C THR A 33 15.21 -16.03 -5.90
N GLY A 34 14.57 -15.08 -5.20
CA GLY A 34 14.69 -13.64 -5.46
C GLY A 34 16.14 -13.16 -5.49
N THR A 35 16.42 -12.16 -6.33
CA THR A 35 17.78 -11.64 -6.53
C THR A 35 17.81 -10.12 -6.46
N LYS A 36 19.00 -9.56 -6.23
CA LYS A 36 19.25 -8.10 -6.23
C LYS A 36 18.93 -7.39 -7.55
N LYS A 37 18.72 -8.14 -8.63
CA LYS A 37 18.34 -7.56 -9.92
C LYS A 37 16.86 -7.19 -9.93
N ILE A 38 16.02 -7.87 -9.13
CA ILE A 38 14.57 -7.65 -9.13
C ILE A 38 14.27 -6.31 -8.46
N GLU A 39 13.63 -5.44 -9.22
CA GLU A 39 13.25 -4.09 -8.78
C GLU A 39 11.72 -3.92 -8.76
N GLY A 40 11.00 -4.76 -9.49
CA GLY A 40 9.54 -4.78 -9.51
C GLY A 40 8.95 -6.18 -9.51
N ILE A 41 7.80 -6.31 -8.85
CA ILE A 41 7.01 -7.52 -8.81
C ILE A 41 5.54 -7.19 -9.07
N CYS A 42 4.93 -7.83 -10.06
CA CYS A 42 3.50 -7.78 -10.31
C CYS A 42 2.92 -9.20 -10.37
N LEU A 43 2.04 -9.52 -9.41
CA LEU A 43 1.44 -10.84 -9.27
C LEU A 43 -0.09 -10.74 -9.24
N ASP A 44 -0.74 -11.40 -10.20
CA ASP A 44 -2.18 -11.69 -10.14
C ASP A 44 -2.41 -12.93 -9.26
N MET A 45 -2.80 -12.71 -8.01
CA MET A 45 -3.08 -13.78 -7.06
C MET A 45 -4.22 -14.69 -7.52
N SER A 46 -5.13 -14.24 -8.39
CA SER A 46 -6.19 -15.11 -8.90
C SER A 46 -5.64 -16.25 -9.78
N LYS A 47 -4.49 -16.04 -10.42
CA LYS A 47 -3.88 -16.97 -11.40
C LYS A 47 -2.89 -17.96 -10.82
N VAL A 48 -2.50 -17.80 -9.56
CA VAL A 48 -1.51 -18.69 -8.90
C VAL A 48 -2.15 -19.60 -7.87
N LYS A 49 -1.42 -20.63 -7.46
CA LYS A 49 -1.79 -21.43 -6.26
C LYS A 49 -1.38 -20.66 -5.00
N GLU A 50 -1.72 -21.24 -3.85
CA GLU A 50 -1.26 -20.73 -2.56
C GLU A 50 0.27 -20.67 -2.49
N ILE A 51 0.81 -19.56 -1.97
CA ILE A 51 2.24 -19.31 -1.79
C ILE A 51 2.52 -19.19 -0.29
N CYS A 52 3.30 -20.12 0.25
CA CYS A 52 3.86 -20.02 1.59
C CYS A 52 5.12 -19.14 1.54
N LEU A 53 4.95 -17.84 1.77
CA LEU A 53 6.00 -16.86 1.57
C LEU A 53 7.03 -16.95 2.70
N ASN A 54 8.30 -17.12 2.36
CA ASN A 54 9.37 -17.11 3.36
C ASN A 54 9.49 -15.69 3.96
N PRO A 55 9.59 -15.53 5.29
CA PRO A 55 9.71 -14.21 5.93
C PRO A 55 10.88 -13.35 5.42
N ASN A 56 11.94 -13.99 4.91
CA ASN A 56 13.12 -13.35 4.36
C ASN A 56 13.07 -13.13 2.84
N THR A 57 11.97 -13.43 2.17
CA THR A 57 11.89 -13.38 0.69
C THR A 57 12.32 -12.02 0.14
N PHE A 58 11.81 -10.94 0.70
CA PHE A 58 12.10 -9.59 0.21
C PHE A 58 13.49 -9.09 0.59
N THR A 59 14.17 -9.68 1.58
CA THR A 59 15.56 -9.27 1.92
C THR A 59 16.57 -9.66 0.84
N LYS A 60 16.25 -10.66 0.02
CA LYS A 60 17.05 -11.05 -1.16
C LYS A 60 16.87 -10.12 -2.35
N MET A 61 15.92 -9.20 -2.28
CA MET A 61 15.59 -8.23 -3.33
C MET A 61 15.76 -6.80 -2.80
N PRO A 62 16.98 -6.40 -2.37
CA PRO A 62 17.22 -5.12 -1.71
C PRO A 62 16.95 -3.90 -2.59
N LYS A 63 16.77 -4.08 -3.90
CA LYS A 63 16.43 -3.01 -4.85
C LYS A 63 14.93 -2.99 -5.22
N LEU A 64 14.10 -3.75 -4.51
CA LEU A 64 12.67 -3.81 -4.77
C LEU A 64 12.01 -2.46 -4.51
N ARG A 65 11.46 -1.86 -5.56
CA ARG A 65 10.78 -0.55 -5.55
C ARG A 65 9.27 -0.68 -5.79
N PHE A 66 8.85 -1.70 -6.52
CA PHE A 66 7.45 -1.91 -6.89
C PHE A 66 6.99 -3.31 -6.45
N LEU A 67 5.94 -3.39 -5.64
CA LEU A 67 5.32 -4.64 -5.25
C LEU A 67 3.81 -4.54 -5.42
N LYS A 68 3.25 -5.33 -6.34
CA LYS A 68 1.81 -5.36 -6.64
C LYS A 68 1.27 -6.77 -6.60
N PHE A 69 0.65 -7.15 -5.49
CA PHE A 69 -0.13 -8.38 -5.36
C PHE A 69 -1.61 -8.02 -5.42
N TYR A 70 -2.23 -8.26 -6.57
CA TYR A 70 -3.64 -7.94 -6.80
C TYR A 70 -4.45 -9.21 -7.07
N SER A 71 -5.78 -9.10 -7.06
CA SER A 71 -6.65 -10.18 -7.50
C SER A 71 -7.61 -9.66 -8.56
N SER A 72 -7.66 -10.31 -9.73
CA SER A 72 -8.67 -10.00 -10.74
C SER A 72 -10.03 -10.66 -10.47
N SER A 73 -10.12 -11.57 -9.50
CA SER A 73 -11.40 -12.17 -9.08
C SER A 73 -12.07 -11.37 -7.96
N PHE A 74 -13.38 -11.16 -8.09
CA PHE A 74 -14.21 -10.35 -7.18
C PHE A 74 -14.23 -10.86 -5.72
N ASN A 75 -14.04 -12.17 -5.54
CA ASN A 75 -13.95 -12.84 -4.24
C ASN A 75 -12.54 -13.36 -3.93
N GLY A 76 -11.51 -12.86 -4.64
CA GLY A 76 -10.17 -13.38 -4.50
C GLY A 76 -9.61 -13.20 -3.09
N GLU A 77 -9.37 -14.32 -2.43
CA GLU A 77 -8.64 -14.37 -1.18
C GLU A 77 -7.14 -14.13 -1.43
N ASN A 78 -6.45 -13.56 -0.44
CA ASN A 78 -5.00 -13.47 -0.48
C ASN A 78 -4.40 -14.88 -0.47
N LYS A 79 -3.67 -15.24 -1.53
CA LYS A 79 -3.01 -16.54 -1.67
C LYS A 79 -1.61 -16.58 -1.06
N CYS A 80 -1.07 -15.44 -0.63
CA CYS A 80 0.22 -15.38 0.04
C CYS A 80 0.05 -15.53 1.56
N LYS A 81 0.47 -16.67 2.11
CA LYS A 81 0.50 -16.92 3.56
C LYS A 81 1.86 -16.56 4.14
N VAL A 82 1.86 -15.68 5.12
CA VAL A 82 3.05 -15.30 5.89
C VAL A 82 2.65 -14.82 7.29
N SER A 83 3.41 -15.20 8.31
CA SER A 83 3.14 -14.84 9.71
C SER A 83 3.91 -13.61 10.19
N TYR A 84 5.06 -13.33 9.58
CA TYR A 84 5.86 -12.12 9.78
C TYR A 84 6.78 -11.89 8.58
N LEU A 85 7.24 -10.66 8.39
CA LEU A 85 8.23 -10.30 7.37
C LEU A 85 9.45 -9.69 8.03
N GLN A 86 10.63 -10.02 7.52
CA GLN A 86 11.88 -9.49 8.07
C GLN A 86 12.03 -8.00 7.74
N ASP A 87 12.46 -7.25 8.75
CA ASP A 87 12.58 -5.78 8.75
C ASP A 87 13.66 -5.20 7.79
N LEU A 88 14.13 -5.90 6.76
CA LEU A 88 15.04 -5.32 5.77
C LEU A 88 14.51 -5.37 4.33
N GLY A 89 13.37 -6.01 4.09
CA GLY A 89 12.87 -6.26 2.73
C GLY A 89 12.20 -5.08 2.02
N PHE A 90 11.92 -3.96 2.69
CA PHE A 90 11.05 -2.89 2.18
C PHE A 90 11.69 -1.51 2.16
N VAL A 91 13.02 -1.45 2.30
CA VAL A 91 13.76 -0.18 2.45
C VAL A 91 13.66 0.69 1.19
N GLU A 92 13.63 0.09 0.00
CA GLU A 92 13.58 0.80 -1.28
C GLU A 92 12.17 0.91 -1.86
N VAL A 93 11.15 0.36 -1.20
CA VAL A 93 9.81 0.23 -1.77
C VAL A 93 9.14 1.59 -1.91
N LYS A 94 8.79 1.92 -3.15
CA LYS A 94 8.05 3.13 -3.55
C LYS A 94 6.57 2.82 -3.78
N TYR A 95 6.22 1.66 -4.31
CA TYR A 95 4.82 1.27 -4.46
C TYR A 95 4.55 -0.08 -3.81
N LEU A 96 3.59 -0.09 -2.90
CA LEU A 96 3.13 -1.29 -2.23
C LEU A 96 1.62 -1.42 -2.42
N HIS A 97 1.23 -2.35 -3.28
CA HIS A 97 -0.13 -2.82 -3.39
C HIS A 97 -0.20 -4.28 -2.96
N TRP A 98 -0.99 -4.59 -1.94
CA TRP A 98 -1.16 -5.97 -1.49
C TRP A 98 -2.60 -6.24 -1.04
N HIS A 99 -3.37 -6.83 -1.95
CA HIS A 99 -4.75 -7.24 -1.70
C HIS A 99 -4.81 -8.36 -0.66
N GLY A 100 -5.64 -8.17 0.36
CA GLY A 100 -5.79 -9.10 1.48
C GLY A 100 -4.51 -9.27 2.31
N TYR A 101 -3.66 -8.24 2.40
CA TYR A 101 -2.41 -8.27 3.16
C TYR A 101 -2.58 -8.96 4.53
N PRO A 102 -1.80 -10.02 4.82
CA PRO A 102 -2.12 -10.97 5.88
C PRO A 102 -1.68 -10.52 7.28
N LEU A 103 -0.74 -9.59 7.39
CA LEU A 103 -0.20 -9.16 8.68
C LEU A 103 -1.08 -8.08 9.33
N LYS A 104 -0.97 -7.99 10.65
CA LYS A 104 -1.73 -7.05 11.48
C LYS A 104 -1.17 -5.62 11.50
N SER A 105 0.07 -5.46 11.06
CA SER A 105 0.77 -4.19 10.96
C SER A 105 1.63 -4.19 9.70
N LEU A 106 1.96 -2.99 9.22
CA LEU A 106 2.93 -2.83 8.14
C LEU A 106 4.35 -3.24 8.61
N PRO A 107 5.26 -3.59 7.68
CA PRO A 107 6.65 -3.88 8.01
C PRO A 107 7.32 -2.66 8.67
N SER A 108 8.07 -2.87 9.76
CA SER A 108 8.59 -1.77 10.59
C SER A 108 9.64 -0.88 9.88
N ASN A 109 10.19 -1.40 8.79
CA ASN A 109 11.24 -0.84 7.96
C ASN A 109 10.74 -0.33 6.61
N LEU A 110 9.43 -0.31 6.39
CA LEU A 110 8.86 0.33 5.21
C LEU A 110 9.32 1.79 5.25
N SER A 111 10.22 2.14 4.34
CA SER A 111 10.83 3.47 4.33
C SER A 111 9.79 4.49 3.90
N ALA A 112 9.22 5.17 4.89
CA ALA A 112 8.26 6.23 4.65
C ALA A 112 8.80 7.35 3.73
N GLU A 113 10.13 7.54 3.73
CA GLU A 113 10.76 8.56 2.88
C GLU A 113 10.72 8.21 1.40
N LYS A 114 10.72 6.92 1.06
CA LYS A 114 10.69 6.44 -0.33
C LYS A 114 9.30 5.99 -0.75
N LEU A 115 8.46 5.60 0.21
CA LEU A 115 7.13 5.11 -0.08
C LEU A 115 6.32 6.19 -0.77
N VAL A 116 5.90 5.83 -1.97
CA VAL A 116 4.92 6.51 -2.78
C VAL A 116 3.54 6.05 -2.46
N LEU A 117 3.06 5.01 -3.09
CA LEU A 117 1.65 4.69 -2.99
C LEU A 117 1.51 3.41 -2.16
N LEU A 118 0.64 3.48 -1.14
CA LEU A 118 0.31 2.37 -0.27
C LEU A 118 -1.16 1.99 -0.46
N GLU A 119 -1.38 0.79 -0.99
CA GLU A 119 -2.70 0.21 -1.22
C GLU A 119 -2.77 -1.18 -0.60
N VAL A 120 -3.54 -1.34 0.48
CA VAL A 120 -3.67 -2.64 1.16
C VAL A 120 -5.15 -3.02 1.32
N PRO A 121 -5.88 -3.14 0.20
CA PRO A 121 -7.32 -3.37 0.23
C PRO A 121 -7.64 -4.75 0.82
N GLY A 122 -8.72 -4.83 1.60
CA GLY A 122 -9.16 -6.08 2.22
C GLY A 122 -8.19 -6.65 3.27
N SER A 123 -7.20 -5.88 3.72
CA SER A 123 -6.17 -6.41 4.62
C SER A 123 -6.62 -6.63 6.06
N SER A 124 -5.80 -7.37 6.80
CA SER A 124 -5.98 -7.66 8.23
C SER A 124 -5.28 -6.66 9.16
N ILE A 125 -4.84 -5.52 8.63
CA ILE A 125 -4.16 -4.48 9.43
C ILE A 125 -5.10 -3.99 10.53
N GLU A 126 -4.59 -4.03 11.76
CA GLU A 126 -5.25 -3.53 12.96
C GLU A 126 -4.76 -2.12 13.30
N GLN A 127 -3.48 -1.82 13.06
CA GLN A 127 -2.83 -0.54 13.37
C GLN A 127 -2.04 -0.03 12.16
N LEU A 128 -2.47 1.10 11.59
CA LEU A 128 -1.85 1.67 10.39
C LEU A 128 -0.55 2.41 10.69
N TRP A 129 -0.48 3.09 11.83
CA TRP A 129 0.57 4.08 12.12
C TRP A 129 1.77 3.54 12.89
N ASP A 130 1.65 2.39 13.56
CA ASP A 130 2.66 1.86 14.50
C ASP A 130 3.90 1.25 13.81
N GLY A 131 3.86 1.05 12.49
CA GLY A 131 4.91 0.37 11.72
C GLY A 131 5.93 1.28 11.04
N VAL A 132 5.91 2.60 11.24
CA VAL A 132 6.74 3.51 10.43
C VAL A 132 7.47 4.49 11.32
N LYS A 133 8.80 4.37 11.35
CA LYS A 133 9.66 5.10 12.30
C LYS A 133 10.08 6.51 11.84
N HIS A 134 10.02 6.80 10.53
CA HIS A 134 10.50 8.06 9.96
C HIS A 134 9.63 8.54 8.79
N TYR A 135 8.52 9.19 9.11
CA TYR A 135 7.55 9.71 8.13
C TYR A 135 7.99 11.01 7.41
N SER A 136 9.19 11.53 7.65
CA SER A 136 9.63 12.92 7.35
C SER A 136 9.46 13.39 5.89
N LYS A 137 9.18 12.50 4.94
CA LYS A 137 8.94 12.81 3.52
C LYS A 137 7.83 11.99 2.89
N LEU A 138 6.88 11.46 3.67
CA LEU A 138 5.76 10.68 3.15
C LEU A 138 4.80 11.60 2.39
N ASN A 139 5.18 11.95 1.16
CA ASN A 139 4.21 12.27 0.13
C ASN A 139 3.25 11.06 0.08
N GLN A 140 1.99 11.25 -0.32
CA GLN A 140 1.20 10.25 -1.06
C GLN A 140 0.10 9.44 -0.36
N ILE A 141 -0.76 8.99 -1.27
CA ILE A 141 -2.10 8.44 -1.16
C ILE A 141 -2.05 7.13 -0.40
N ILE A 142 -2.84 7.03 0.66
CA ILE A 142 -3.01 5.82 1.45
C ILE A 142 -4.42 5.30 1.20
N HIS A 143 -4.52 4.12 0.57
CA HIS A 143 -5.79 3.43 0.38
C HIS A 143 -5.81 2.13 1.18
N VAL A 144 -6.57 2.14 2.27
CA VAL A 144 -6.57 1.11 3.30
C VAL A 144 -8.03 0.71 3.54
N ALA A 145 -8.58 -0.11 2.64
CA ALA A 145 -9.92 -0.67 2.84
C ALA A 145 -9.85 -1.87 3.81
N CYS A 146 -9.90 -1.61 5.13
CA CYS A 146 -9.56 -2.62 6.14
C CYS A 146 -10.72 -2.93 7.08
N LYS A 147 -11.29 -4.14 6.97
CA LYS A 147 -12.42 -4.58 7.83
C LYS A 147 -12.06 -4.57 9.33
N LYS A 148 -10.79 -4.83 9.66
CA LYS A 148 -10.30 -4.99 11.04
C LYS A 148 -9.57 -3.76 11.60
N LEU A 149 -9.44 -2.69 10.82
CA LEU A 149 -8.68 -1.52 11.26
C LEU A 149 -9.24 -0.93 12.55
N ILE A 150 -8.37 -0.78 13.53
CA ILE A 150 -8.62 -0.05 14.76
C ILE A 150 -7.63 1.12 14.72
N ALA A 151 -8.07 2.28 14.23
CA ALA A 151 -7.21 3.45 14.39
C ALA A 151 -7.13 3.77 15.90
N LYS A 152 -5.97 3.52 16.46
CA LYS A 152 -5.54 4.16 17.71
C LYS A 152 -4.98 5.53 17.36
N THR A 153 -4.95 6.41 18.35
CA THR A 153 -4.19 7.64 18.25
C THR A 153 -2.75 7.27 17.85
N PRO A 154 -2.24 7.72 16.68
CA PRO A 154 -0.85 7.58 16.32
C PRO A 154 -0.05 8.21 17.43
N ASN A 155 1.12 7.66 17.67
CA ASN A 155 2.05 8.28 18.59
C ASN A 155 2.19 9.78 18.21
N PRO A 156 2.02 10.73 19.16
CA PRO A 156 2.12 12.17 18.89
C PRO A 156 3.38 12.58 18.13
N THR A 157 4.46 11.81 18.24
CA THR A 157 5.70 12.02 17.48
C THR A 157 5.58 11.71 15.98
N LEU A 158 4.58 10.94 15.54
CA LEU A 158 4.38 10.57 14.13
C LEU A 158 3.60 11.64 13.35
N MET A 159 2.81 12.47 14.04
CA MET A 159 1.91 13.44 13.41
C MET A 159 2.59 14.56 12.62
N PRO A 160 3.68 15.18 13.11
CA PRO A 160 4.41 16.20 12.34
C PRO A 160 4.96 15.68 11.02
N HIS A 161 5.09 14.36 10.90
CA HIS A 161 5.70 13.73 9.76
C HIS A 161 4.67 13.24 8.71
N LEU A 162 3.37 13.23 8.99
CA LEU A 162 2.33 12.94 7.98
C LEU A 162 1.93 14.18 7.16
N ASN A 163 2.66 15.29 7.28
CA ASN A 163 2.29 16.58 6.71
C ASN A 163 2.17 16.63 5.17
N LYS A 164 2.67 15.61 4.45
CA LYS A 164 2.55 15.50 2.99
C LYS A 164 1.54 14.42 2.53
N LEU A 165 0.76 13.86 3.46
CA LEU A 165 -0.35 12.97 3.15
C LEU A 165 -1.40 13.74 2.36
N VAL A 166 -1.71 13.31 1.13
CA VAL A 166 -2.66 14.00 0.25
C VAL A 166 -4.03 13.36 0.26
N ILE A 167 -4.09 12.03 0.33
CA ILE A 167 -5.34 11.28 0.29
C ILE A 167 -5.28 10.14 1.29
N LEU A 168 -6.36 9.98 2.06
CA LEU A 168 -6.55 8.88 2.99
C LEU A 168 -7.93 8.25 2.77
N ILE A 169 -7.95 7.02 2.25
CA ILE A 169 -9.18 6.24 2.08
C ILE A 169 -9.18 5.11 3.10
N LEU A 170 -10.11 5.16 4.05
CA LEU A 170 -10.39 4.11 5.05
C LEU A 170 -11.78 3.48 4.83
N ARG A 171 -12.30 3.56 3.61
CA ARG A 171 -13.64 3.08 3.27
C ARG A 171 -13.87 1.63 3.73
N GLY A 172 -15.02 1.40 4.35
CA GLY A 172 -15.43 0.07 4.78
C GLY A 172 -14.69 -0.45 6.02
N SER A 173 -13.99 0.42 6.76
CA SER A 173 -13.34 0.04 8.01
C SER A 173 -14.32 -0.15 9.17
N LYS A 174 -14.92 -1.35 9.22
CA LYS A 174 -15.99 -1.72 10.17
C LYS A 174 -15.57 -1.76 11.64
N SER A 175 -14.27 -1.78 11.94
CA SER A 175 -13.75 -1.75 13.32
C SER A 175 -13.26 -0.36 13.75
N LEU A 176 -13.22 0.61 12.83
CA LEU A 176 -12.75 1.96 13.10
C LEU A 176 -13.74 2.66 14.03
N LYS A 177 -13.29 3.11 15.20
CA LYS A 177 -14.14 3.75 16.22
C LYS A 177 -13.97 5.26 16.28
N SER A 178 -12.76 5.73 16.07
CA SER A 178 -12.39 7.15 16.12
C SER A 178 -11.18 7.35 15.23
N LEU A 179 -10.94 8.60 14.85
CA LEU A 179 -9.68 9.03 14.27
C LEU A 179 -8.99 10.01 15.21
N PRO A 180 -7.66 10.11 15.13
CA PRO A 180 -6.88 11.16 15.79
C PRO A 180 -7.35 12.54 15.31
N ALA A 181 -7.46 13.50 16.22
CA ALA A 181 -7.87 14.86 15.87
C ALA A 181 -6.84 15.54 14.95
N GLU A 182 -5.58 15.14 15.07
CA GLU A 182 -4.45 15.68 14.33
C GLU A 182 -4.49 15.34 12.83
N ILE A 183 -5.22 14.29 12.41
CA ILE A 183 -5.43 13.99 10.99
C ILE A 183 -6.10 15.18 10.28
N PHE A 184 -6.94 15.93 10.99
CA PHE A 184 -7.64 17.09 10.43
C PHE A 184 -6.76 18.35 10.39
N ASN A 185 -5.57 18.31 10.98
CA ASN A 185 -4.58 19.38 10.93
C ASN A 185 -3.51 19.14 9.84
N LEU A 186 -3.64 18.09 9.02
CA LEU A 186 -2.70 17.79 7.94
C LEU A 186 -2.92 18.77 6.78
N GLU A 187 -2.00 19.71 6.61
CA GLU A 187 -2.09 20.80 5.62
C GLU A 187 -2.26 20.32 4.17
N CYS A 188 -1.67 19.18 3.82
CA CYS A 188 -1.72 18.64 2.46
C CYS A 188 -2.89 17.67 2.21
N LEU A 189 -3.68 17.31 3.22
CA LEU A 189 -4.74 16.30 3.08
C LEU A 189 -5.92 16.92 2.32
N THR A 190 -6.09 16.50 1.07
CA THR A 190 -7.17 17.00 0.19
C THR A 190 -8.36 16.05 0.12
N GLU A 191 -8.18 14.77 0.43
CA GLU A 191 -9.24 13.77 0.33
C GLU A 191 -9.19 12.81 1.52
N LEU A 192 -10.34 12.65 2.18
CA LEU A 192 -10.54 11.73 3.28
C LEU A 192 -11.84 10.96 3.06
N ASP A 193 -11.74 9.67 2.74
CA ASP A 193 -12.91 8.81 2.58
C ASP A 193 -13.06 7.88 3.78
N LEU A 194 -14.14 8.08 4.52
CA LEU A 194 -14.56 7.30 5.68
C LEU A 194 -15.91 6.61 5.45
N SER A 195 -16.40 6.55 4.20
CA SER A 195 -17.65 5.89 3.85
C SER A 195 -17.65 4.44 4.33
N ASP A 196 -18.83 3.93 4.66
CA ASP A 196 -19.03 2.55 5.11
C ASP A 196 -18.27 2.18 6.42
N CYS A 197 -17.73 3.15 7.18
CA CYS A 197 -17.15 2.95 8.51
C CYS A 197 -18.23 2.86 9.61
N SER A 198 -18.91 1.73 9.68
CA SER A 198 -20.13 1.56 10.50
C SER A 198 -19.97 1.74 12.03
N LYS A 199 -18.74 1.70 12.57
CA LYS A 199 -18.48 1.86 14.02
C LYS A 199 -17.84 3.21 14.37
N LEU A 200 -17.62 4.09 13.40
CA LEU A 200 -17.00 5.39 13.64
C LEU A 200 -17.97 6.27 14.44
N LYS A 201 -17.59 6.58 15.69
CA LYS A 201 -18.38 7.38 16.62
C LYS A 201 -17.68 8.72 16.82
N ARG A 202 -18.25 9.77 16.22
CA ARG A 202 -17.79 11.18 16.23
C ARG A 202 -16.63 11.47 15.29
N LEU A 203 -16.90 12.39 14.35
CA LEU A 203 -15.90 13.25 13.73
C LEU A 203 -15.82 14.54 14.56
N PRO A 204 -14.67 15.21 14.68
CA PRO A 204 -14.63 16.56 15.26
C PRO A 204 -15.53 17.50 14.46
N GLU A 205 -16.20 18.44 15.14
CA GLU A 205 -17.25 19.32 14.58
C GLU A 205 -16.79 20.22 13.41
N ILE A 206 -15.50 20.19 13.05
CA ILE A 206 -14.84 21.07 12.07
C ILE A 206 -15.13 20.68 10.59
N LEU A 207 -15.87 19.60 10.31
CA LEU A 207 -15.75 18.88 9.03
C LEU A 207 -16.99 18.91 8.11
N SER A 208 -17.51 20.08 7.75
CA SER A 208 -18.52 20.17 6.67
C SER A 208 -17.93 20.20 5.24
N GLY A 209 -16.60 20.12 5.07
CA GLY A 209 -15.95 20.49 3.81
C GLY A 209 -15.18 19.43 3.02
N ILE A 210 -14.89 18.24 3.56
CA ILE A 210 -14.03 17.26 2.86
C ILE A 210 -14.76 15.93 2.74
N VAL A 211 -15.63 15.82 1.75
CA VAL A 211 -16.16 14.54 1.25
C VAL A 211 -16.39 14.70 -0.25
N ASN A 212 -15.60 14.02 -1.10
CA ASN A 212 -16.00 13.67 -2.47
C ASN A 212 -15.07 12.62 -3.12
N ASP A 213 -15.72 11.57 -3.63
CA ASP A 213 -15.39 10.55 -4.65
C ASP A 213 -14.04 9.79 -4.71
N ALA A 214 -14.02 8.63 -4.04
CA ALA A 214 -12.98 7.60 -4.09
C ALA A 214 -12.79 6.86 -5.44
N LEU A 215 -13.59 7.13 -6.47
CA LEU A 215 -13.50 6.47 -7.78
C LEU A 215 -12.23 6.82 -8.56
N ARG A 216 -11.58 7.95 -8.24
CA ARG A 216 -10.46 8.48 -9.02
C ARG A 216 -9.13 7.73 -8.78
N ILE A 217 -8.93 7.16 -7.60
CA ILE A 217 -7.65 6.56 -7.19
C ILE A 217 -7.51 5.11 -7.69
N GLN A 218 -8.58 4.33 -7.64
CA GLN A 218 -8.62 3.01 -8.28
C GLN A 218 -8.34 3.12 -9.79
N HIS A 219 -8.84 4.19 -10.42
CA HIS A 219 -8.60 4.46 -11.83
C HIS A 219 -7.12 4.76 -12.12
N ILE A 220 -6.40 5.44 -11.22
CA ILE A 220 -4.97 5.72 -11.37
C ILE A 220 -4.14 4.45 -11.18
N GLY A 221 -4.42 3.64 -10.15
CA GLY A 221 -3.76 2.34 -9.95
C GLY A 221 -4.01 1.37 -11.11
N HIS A 222 -5.19 1.48 -11.75
CA HIS A 222 -5.52 0.78 -12.99
C HIS A 222 -4.80 1.39 -14.20
N LEU A 223 -4.72 2.71 -14.35
CA LEU A 223 -3.99 3.40 -15.44
C LEU A 223 -2.49 3.07 -15.43
N LEU A 224 -1.86 3.01 -14.25
CA LEU A 224 -0.48 2.53 -14.11
C LEU A 224 -0.35 1.07 -14.56
N ALA A 225 -1.38 0.24 -14.37
CA ALA A 225 -1.40 -1.18 -14.77
C ALA A 225 -1.83 -1.42 -16.24
N VAL A 226 -2.62 -0.52 -16.82
CA VAL A 226 -3.03 -0.58 -18.23
C VAL A 226 -1.89 -0.09 -19.11
N ARG A 227 -1.27 1.05 -18.76
CA ARG A 227 -0.06 1.52 -19.45
C ARG A 227 1.11 0.55 -19.33
N TRP A 228 1.19 -0.21 -18.24
CA TRP A 228 2.08 -1.36 -18.08
C TRP A 228 1.86 -2.42 -19.17
N LYS A 229 0.61 -2.83 -19.37
CA LYS A 229 0.24 -3.87 -20.35
C LYS A 229 0.43 -3.40 -21.80
N GLU A 230 0.06 -2.16 -22.10
CA GLU A 230 0.17 -1.56 -23.43
C GLU A 230 1.62 -1.32 -23.90
N MET A 231 2.57 -1.17 -22.96
CA MET A 231 4.00 -0.99 -23.28
C MET A 231 4.79 -2.29 -23.43
N LEU A 232 4.23 -3.43 -23.05
CA LEU A 232 4.83 -4.76 -23.20
C LEU A 232 4.34 -5.50 -24.47
N GLU A 233 3.21 -5.06 -25.04
CA GLU A 233 2.65 -5.58 -26.29
C GLU A 233 3.19 -4.85 -27.56
N LYS A 234 4.24 -4.03 -27.42
CA LYS A 234 4.96 -3.34 -28.53
C LYS A 234 6.46 -3.60 -28.47
#